data_AF-A0A6H1ZGA8-F1
#
_entry.id   AF-A0A6H1ZGA8-F1
#
_cell.length_a   1.000
_cell.length_b   1.000
_cell.length_c   1.000
_cell.angle_alpha   90.00
_cell.angle_beta   90.00
_cell.angle_gamma   90.00
#
_symmetry.space_group_name_H-M   'P 1'
#
loop_
_entity.id
_entity.type
_entity.pdbx_description
1 polymer ?
#
loop_
_entity_poly.entity_id
_entity_poly.type
_entity_poly.pdbx_seq_one_letter_code
_entity_poly.pdbx_strand_id
1 'polypeptide(L)' 'MQNKKEILSDLREEFEECGHSLSLVVDIATSDIKLSDGGKVGLVELGLTSVRRFKAAVAKLSDYTEGNLPS' A
#
# COMPACT_ATOMS: atom_id res chain seq x y z
N MET A 1 -5.08 -20.24 -14.29
CA MET A 1 -6.23 -19.40 -13.87
C MET A 1 -6.11 -19.24 -12.37
N GLN A 2 -5.74 -18.04 -11.90
CA GLN A 2 -5.63 -17.75 -10.47
C GLN A 2 -7.03 -17.81 -9.84
N ASN A 3 -7.14 -18.44 -8.67
CA ASN A 3 -8.43 -18.70 -8.05
C ASN A 3 -9.05 -17.37 -7.58
N LYS A 4 -10.38 -17.24 -7.71
CA LYS A 4 -11.13 -16.01 -7.38
C LYS A 4 -10.91 -15.54 -5.94
N LYS A 5 -10.70 -16.49 -5.03
CA LYS A 5 -10.37 -16.25 -3.61
C LYS A 5 -8.94 -15.78 -3.40
N GLU A 6 -8.01 -16.19 -4.27
CA GLU A 6 -6.60 -15.79 -4.19
C GLU A 6 -6.47 -14.30 -4.53
N ILE A 7 -7.11 -13.82 -5.60
CA ILE A 7 -7.04 -12.40 -6.00
C ILE A 7 -7.54 -11.44 -4.90
N LEU A 8 -8.65 -11.80 -4.23
CA LEU A 8 -9.17 -10.98 -3.13
C LEU A 8 -8.31 -11.08 -1.86
N SER A 9 -7.67 -12.22 -1.60
CA SER A 9 -6.71 -12.37 -0.51
C SER A 9 -5.46 -11.53 -0.78
N ASP A 10 -4.91 -11.62 -1.98
CA ASP A 10 -3.74 -10.87 -2.42
C ASP A 10 -3.99 -9.35 -2.34
N LEU A 11 -5.18 -8.90 -2.75
CA LEU A 11 -5.56 -7.48 -2.62
C LEU A 11 -5.71 -7.06 -1.15
N ARG A 12 -6.25 -7.91 -0.28
CA ARG A 12 -6.35 -7.62 1.15
C ARG A 12 -4.96 -7.47 1.76
N GLU A 13 -4.07 -8.41 1.48
CA GLU A 13 -2.68 -8.38 1.93
C GLU A 13 -1.97 -7.11 1.43
N GLU A 14 -2.14 -6.75 0.16
CA GLU A 14 -1.58 -5.52 -0.41
C GLU A 14 -2.09 -4.26 0.31
N PHE A 15 -3.38 -4.20 0.66
CA PHE A 15 -3.92 -3.09 1.43
C PHE A 15 -3.37 -3.02 2.86
N GLU A 16 -3.26 -4.17 3.54
CA GLU A 16 -2.70 -4.27 4.88
C GLU A 16 -1.22 -3.82 4.89
N GLU A 17 -0.42 -4.30 3.93
CA GLU A 17 0.99 -3.91 3.79
C GLU A 17 1.17 -2.41 3.50
N CYS A 18 0.34 -1.85 2.62
CA CYS A 18 0.35 -0.42 2.35
C CYS A 18 -0.02 0.39 3.60
N GLY A 19 -1.03 -0.08 4.34
CA GLY A 19 -1.46 0.53 5.60
C GLY A 19 -0.35 0.53 6.65
N HIS A 20 0.32 -0.61 6.86
CA HIS A 20 1.45 -0.71 7.77
C HIS A 20 2.61 0.21 7.38
N SER A 21 2.93 0.27 6.08
CA SER A 21 4.01 1.13 5.58
C SER A 21 3.69 2.61 5.77
N LEU A 22 2.44 3.01 5.54
CA LEU A 22 1.98 4.39 5.79
C LEU A 22 1.95 4.73 7.28
N SER A 23 1.55 3.79 8.15
CA SER A 23 1.62 3.98 9.60
C SER A 23 3.05 4.24 10.04
N LEU A 24 4.00 3.42 9.59
CA LEU A 24 5.41 3.60 9.89
C LEU A 24 5.93 4.98 9.45
N VAL A 25 5.50 5.46 8.28
CA VAL A 25 5.86 6.80 7.80
C VAL A 25 5.35 7.88 8.75
N VAL A 26 4.10 7.78 9.22
CA VAL A 26 3.52 8.71 10.20
C VAL A 26 4.24 8.63 11.53
N ASP A 27 4.49 7.43 12.03
CA ASP A 27 5.15 7.19 13.31
C ASP A 27 6.55 7.82 13.31
N ILE A 28 7.34 7.60 12.25
CA ILE A 28 8.68 8.20 12.13
C ILE A 28 8.58 9.71 11.96
N ALA A 29 7.68 10.21 11.10
CA ALA A 29 7.54 11.65 10.82
C ALA A 29 7.07 12.46 12.04
N THR A 30 6.35 11.83 12.97
CA THR A 30 5.84 12.45 14.20
C THR A 30 6.68 12.12 15.44
N SER A 31 7.66 11.24 15.31
CA SER A 31 8.60 10.90 16.38
C SER A 31 9.66 11.98 16.60
N ASP A 32 10.34 11.93 17.75
CA ASP A 32 11.51 12.75 18.04
C ASP A 32 12.80 12.24 17.34
N ILE A 33 12.69 11.27 16.43
CA ILE A 33 13.85 10.71 15.72
C ILE A 33 14.39 11.75 14.73
N LYS A 34 15.67 12.09 14.91
CA LYS A 34 16.40 12.94 13.96
C LYS A 34 16.93 12.10 12.80
N LEU A 35 16.24 12.17 11.68
CA LEU A 35 16.72 11.59 10.42
C LEU A 35 17.81 12.46 9.79
N SER A 36 18.83 11.80 9.22
CA SER A 36 19.70 12.43 8.23
C SER A 36 18.90 12.84 7.00
N ASP A 37 19.45 13.70 6.14
CA ASP A 37 18.74 14.10 4.92
C ASP A 37 18.46 12.91 4.00
N GLY A 38 19.38 11.95 3.89
CA GLY A 38 19.14 10.69 3.19
C GLY A 38 18.00 9.87 3.83
N GLY A 39 17.91 9.85 5.17
CA GLY A 39 16.80 9.20 5.88
C GLY A 39 15.45 9.84 5.59
N LYS A 40 15.39 11.19 5.51
CA LYS A 40 14.18 11.92 5.14
C LYS A 40 13.74 11.60 3.71
N VAL A 41 14.68 11.56 2.76
CA VAL A 41 14.40 11.18 1.37
C VAL A 41 13.86 9.75 1.31
N GLY A 42 14.50 8.79 1.97
CA GLY A 42 14.02 7.41 2.02
C GLY A 42 12.64 7.26 2.65
N LEU A 43 12.33 8.03 3.70
CA LEU A 43 10.99 8.05 4.30
C LEU A 43 9.92 8.56 3.33
N VAL A 44 10.22 9.62 2.58
CA VAL A 44 9.33 10.17 1.55
C VAL A 44 9.14 9.17 0.40
N GLU A 45 10.20 8.50 -0.04
CA GLU A 45 10.14 7.47 -1.08
C GLU A 45 9.29 6.26 -0.65
N LEU A 46 9.43 5.83 0.61
CA LEU A 46 8.58 4.78 1.19
C LEU A 46 7.11 5.20 1.18
N GLY A 47 6.80 6.42 1.63
CA GLY A 47 5.44 6.96 1.62
C GLY A 47 4.86 7.03 0.21
N LEU A 48 5.61 7.57 -0.75
CA LEU A 48 5.19 7.65 -2.16
C LEU A 48 4.94 6.27 -2.76
N THR A 49 5.82 5.31 -2.48
CA THR A 49 5.68 3.93 -2.97
C THR A 49 4.44 3.27 -2.39
N SER A 50 4.19 3.44 -1.09
CA SER A 50 3.01 2.89 -0.41
C SER A 50 1.71 3.47 -0.96
N VAL A 51 1.65 4.79 -1.20
CA VAL A 51 0.48 5.43 -1.83
C VAL A 51 0.25 4.93 -3.25
N ARG A 52 1.30 4.75 -4.05
CA ARG A 52 1.19 4.22 -5.42
C ARG A 52 0.67 2.79 -5.44
N ARG A 53 1.22 1.92 -4.59
CA ARG A 53 0.78 0.53 -4.39
C ARG A 53 -0.69 0.47 -3.97
N PHE A 54 -1.07 1.28 -2.97
CA PHE A 54 -2.45 1.38 -2.52
C PHE A 54 -3.40 1.79 -3.65
N LYS A 55 -3.05 2.84 -4.42
CA LYS A 55 -3.85 3.29 -5.57
C LYS A 55 -3.98 2.22 -6.65
N ALA A 56 -2.91 1.46 -6.91
CA ALA A 56 -2.96 0.35 -7.86
C ALA A 56 -3.87 -0.78 -7.37
N ALA A 57 -3.83 -1.12 -6.07
CA ALA A 57 -4.74 -2.08 -5.46
C ALA A 57 -6.21 -1.61 -5.50
N VAL A 58 -6.48 -0.33 -5.24
CA VAL A 58 -7.81 0.27 -5.43
C VAL A 58 -8.26 0.18 -6.89
N ALA A 59 -7.37 0.49 -7.84
CA ALA A 59 -7.70 0.43 -9.26
C ALA A 59 -8.08 -1.00 -9.71
N LYS A 60 -7.32 -2.00 -9.24
CA LYS A 60 -7.69 -3.41 -9.43
C LYS A 60 -9.07 -3.69 -8.85
N LEU A 61 -9.33 -3.27 -7.61
CA LEU A 61 -10.63 -3.47 -6.97
C LEU A 61 -11.78 -2.72 -7.67
N SER A 62 -11.54 -1.58 -8.31
CA SER A 62 -12.61 -0.82 -9.00
C SER A 62 -13.14 -1.52 -10.26
N ASP A 63 -12.42 -2.50 -10.80
CA ASP A 63 -12.92 -3.37 -11.87
C ASP A 63 -13.80 -4.52 -11.33
N TYR A 64 -13.95 -4.63 -9.99
CA TYR A 64 -14.84 -5.59 -9.36
C TYR A 64 -16.31 -5.17 -9.52
N THR A 65 -17.08 -6.01 -10.20
CA THR A 65 -18.55 -5.94 -10.24
C THR A 65 -19.12 -7.29 -9.79
N GLU A 66 -20.32 -7.31 -9.22
CA GLU A 66 -20.94 -8.58 -8.81
C GLU A 66 -21.12 -9.47 -10.05
N GLY A 67 -20.37 -10.57 -10.13
CA GLY A 67 -20.30 -11.44 -11.32
C GLY A 67 -19.09 -11.23 -12.25
N ASN A 68 -18.31 -10.16 -12.08
CA ASN A 68 -17.10 -9.85 -12.84
C ASN A 68 -15.93 -9.50 -11.90
N LEU A 69 -14.90 -10.34 -11.93
CA LEU A 69 -13.76 -10.20 -11.02
C LEU A 69 -12.77 -9.13 -11.48
N PRO A 70 -11.98 -8.60 -10.54
CA PRO A 70 -10.98 -7.60 -10.85
C PRO A 70 -9.80 -8.24 -11.58
N SER A 71 -9.27 -7.56 -12.60
CA SER A 71 -8.13 -8.00 -13.42
C SER A 71 -6.77 -7.47 -12.93
#